data_AF-A0AAU9VAE4-F1
#
_entry.id   AF-A0AAU9VAE4-F1
#
_cell.length_a   1.000
_cell.length_b   1.000
_cell.length_c   1.000
_cell.angle_alpha   90.00
_cell.angle_beta   90.00
_cell.angle_gamma   90.00
#
_symmetry.space_group_name_H-M   'P 1'
#
loop_
_entity.id
_entity.type
_entity.pdbx_description
1 polymer ?
#
loop_
_entity_poly.entity_id
_entity_poly.type
_entity_poly.pdbx_seq_one_letter_code
_entity_poly.pdbx_strand_id
1 'polypeptide(L)'
;MSATVATSERRIITSAIATLIYQDQSYLENGIAFDDLVRVAASQESKCTKKQLENIINKELSSGSLIKLPNGTLALGPADHDGDSCDSFKFEYNDSNTKV
;
A
#
# COMPACT_ATOMS: atom_id res chain seq x y z
N MET A 1 -5.64 2.26 -21.34
CA MET A 1 -4.22 2.58 -21.07
C MET A 1 -4.10 3.50 -19.84
N SER A 2 -4.43 3.03 -18.63
CA SER A 2 -4.46 3.87 -17.41
C SER A 2 -3.76 3.25 -16.19
N ALA A 3 -3.38 1.97 -16.25
CA ALA A 3 -2.74 1.26 -15.13
C ALA A 3 -1.28 1.67 -14.87
N THR A 4 -0.54 2.13 -15.89
CA THR A 4 0.92 2.36 -15.79
C THR A 4 1.31 3.67 -15.10
N VAL A 5 0.43 4.66 -15.05
CA VAL A 5 0.71 5.94 -14.37
C VAL A 5 0.41 5.84 -12.88
N ALA A 6 -0.67 5.14 -12.51
CA ALA A 6 -1.02 4.87 -11.12
C ALA A 6 0.08 4.08 -10.39
N THR A 7 0.77 3.18 -11.11
CA THR A 7 1.90 2.41 -10.54
C THR A 7 3.11 3.27 -10.20
N SER A 8 3.35 4.37 -10.92
CA SER A 8 4.52 5.23 -10.67
C SER A 8 4.32 6.08 -9.41
N GLU A 9 3.15 6.72 -9.29
CA GLU A 9 2.78 7.54 -8.15
C GLU A 9 2.69 6.72 -6.87
N ARG A 10 2.02 5.55 -6.94
CA ARG A 10 1.91 4.60 -5.84
C ARG A 10 3.28 4.12 -5.37
N ARG A 11 4.20 3.82 -6.31
CA ARG A 11 5.55 3.39 -5.97
C ARG A 11 6.30 4.42 -5.11
N ILE A 12 6.12 5.72 -5.36
CA ILE A 12 6.75 6.77 -4.55
C ILE A 12 6.28 6.68 -3.10
N ILE A 13 4.97 6.56 -2.89
CA ILE A 13 4.39 6.49 -1.54
C ILE A 13 4.76 5.18 -0.84
N THR A 14 4.64 4.05 -1.52
CA THR A 14 5.04 2.74 -0.98
C THR A 14 6.53 2.70 -0.64
N SER A 15 7.39 3.28 -1.47
CA SER A 15 8.84 3.40 -1.21
C SER A 15 9.13 4.24 0.03
N ALA A 16 8.46 5.39 0.18
CA ALA A 16 8.61 6.25 1.34
C ALA A 16 8.19 5.54 2.62
N ILE A 17 7.07 4.81 2.59
CA ILE A 17 6.58 4.00 3.71
C ILE A 17 7.58 2.89 4.07
N ALA A 18 8.05 2.13 3.08
CA ALA A 18 9.04 1.07 3.30
C ALA A 18 10.33 1.62 3.92
N THR A 19 10.75 2.81 3.50
CA THR A 19 11.93 3.48 4.06
C THR A 19 11.72 3.88 5.51
N LEU A 20 10.55 4.43 5.85
CA LEU A 20 10.21 4.77 7.23
C LEU A 20 10.19 3.53 8.12
N ILE A 21 9.53 2.45 7.68
CA ILE A 21 9.48 1.18 8.42
C ILE A 21 10.88 0.57 8.59
N TYR A 22 11.72 0.67 7.57
CA TYR A 22 13.09 0.19 7.64
C TYR A 22 13.92 1.00 8.65
N GLN A 23 13.66 2.30 8.80
CA GLN A 23 14.31 3.15 9.79
C GLN A 23 13.77 2.92 11.20
N ASP A 24 12.46 2.73 11.34
CA ASP A 24 11.79 2.49 12.61
C ASP A 24 10.61 1.54 12.44
N GLN A 25 10.71 0.35 13.02
CA GLN A 25 9.67 -0.68 12.86
C GLN A 25 8.35 -0.29 13.55
N SER A 26 8.36 0.64 14.50
CA SER A 26 7.17 1.07 15.25
C SER A 26 6.13 1.73 14.33
N TYR A 27 6.51 2.18 13.13
CA TYR A 27 5.57 2.65 12.11
C TYR A 27 4.60 1.56 11.61
N LEU A 28 4.92 0.27 11.77
CA LEU A 28 3.97 -0.82 11.49
C LEU A 28 2.82 -0.86 12.50
N GLU A 29 3.09 -0.51 13.76
CA GLU A 29 2.12 -0.57 14.86
C GLU A 29 1.36 0.76 15.01
N ASN A 30 2.10 1.87 14.97
CA ASN A 30 1.56 3.21 15.22
C ASN A 30 1.10 3.92 13.95
N GLY A 31 1.47 3.42 12.77
CA GLY A 31 1.29 4.10 11.50
C GLY A 31 2.17 5.34 11.36
N ILE A 32 2.13 5.95 10.17
CA ILE A 32 2.99 7.04 9.74
C ILE A 32 2.20 8.35 9.74
N ALA A 33 2.73 9.41 10.35
CA ALA A 33 2.11 10.72 10.27
C ALA A 33 2.10 11.25 8.82
N PHE A 34 1.01 11.91 8.43
CA PHE A 34 0.86 12.43 7.06
C PHE A 34 2.03 13.35 6.66
N ASP A 35 2.46 14.25 7.55
CA ASP A 35 3.56 15.19 7.25
C ASP A 35 4.92 14.48 7.15
N ASP A 36 5.16 13.43 7.95
CA ASP A 36 6.37 12.59 7.83
C ASP A 36 6.41 11.85 6.49
N LEU A 37 5.29 11.27 6.07
CA LEU A 37 5.18 10.58 4.78
C LEU A 37 5.49 11.55 3.63
N VAL A 38 4.89 12.75 3.65
CA VAL A 38 5.13 13.79 2.64
C VAL A 38 6.59 14.24 2.66
N ARG A 39 7.20 14.42 3.83
CA ARG A 39 8.61 14.82 3.96
C ARG A 39 9.55 13.80 3.34
N VAL A 40 9.36 12.52 3.64
CA VAL A 40 10.20 11.44 3.10
C VAL A 40 9.97 11.27 1.60
N ALA A 41 8.72 11.29 1.15
CA ALA A 41 8.40 11.19 -0.28
C ALA A 41 8.99 12.37 -1.08
N ALA A 42 8.96 13.59 -0.54
CA ALA A 42 9.59 14.76 -1.17
C ALA A 42 11.11 14.66 -1.23
N SER A 43 11.72 13.98 -0.25
CA SER A 43 13.17 13.74 -0.23
C SER A 43 13.59 12.66 -1.23
N GLN A 44 12.71 11.69 -1.51
CA GLN A 44 12.97 10.62 -2.47
C GLN A 44 12.68 11.03 -3.91
N GLU A 45 11.62 11.80 -4.16
CA GLU A 45 11.23 12.21 -5.49
C GLU A 45 11.21 13.73 -5.65
N SER A 46 12.37 14.27 -6.01
CA SER A 46 12.61 15.71 -6.23
C SER A 46 11.74 16.32 -7.35
N LYS A 47 11.16 15.49 -8.22
CA LYS A 47 10.30 15.91 -9.32
C LYS A 47 8.86 16.22 -8.88
N CYS A 48 8.44 15.70 -7.73
CA CYS A 48 7.09 15.91 -7.21
C CYS A 48 7.08 17.06 -6.20
N THR A 49 6.16 17.99 -6.39
CA THR A 49 5.94 19.07 -5.41
C THR A 49 5.19 18.56 -4.18
N LYS A 50 5.31 19.24 -3.03
CA LYS A 50 4.56 18.91 -1.80
C LYS A 50 3.06 18.71 -2.10
N LYS A 51 2.44 19.65 -2.82
CA LYS A 51 1.03 19.57 -3.23
C LYS A 51 0.70 18.33 -4.07
N GLN A 52 1.59 17.93 -4.97
CA GLN A 52 1.35 16.70 -5.76
C GLN A 52 1.41 15.46 -4.88
N LEU A 53 2.37 15.38 -3.96
CA LEU A 53 2.48 14.28 -3.02
C LEU A 53 1.26 14.19 -2.10
N GLU A 54 0.79 15.33 -1.60
CA GLU A 54 -0.45 15.41 -0.82
C GLU A 54 -1.64 14.89 -1.64
N ASN A 55 -1.75 15.28 -2.90
CA ASN A 55 -2.83 14.81 -3.78
C ASN A 55 -2.74 13.30 -4.05
N ILE A 56 -1.54 12.76 -4.25
CA ILE A 56 -1.31 11.32 -4.43
C ILE A 56 -1.72 10.55 -3.17
N ILE A 57 -1.31 11.00 -1.97
CA ILE A 57 -1.68 10.34 -0.71
C ILE A 57 -3.19 10.34 -0.51
N ASN A 58 -3.87 11.46 -0.80
CA ASN A 58 -5.33 11.54 -0.71
C ASN A 58 -6.03 10.62 -1.72
N LYS A 59 -5.47 10.47 -2.92
CA LYS A 59 -5.96 9.52 -3.93
C LYS A 59 -5.79 8.07 -3.47
N GLU A 60 -4.65 7.72 -2.87
CA GLU A 60 -4.39 6.38 -2.33
C GLU A 60 -5.26 6.06 -1.11
N LEU A 61 -5.57 7.06 -0.27
CA LEU A 61 -6.58 6.94 0.79
C LEU A 61 -7.98 6.67 0.23
N SER A 62 -8.35 7.39 -0.84
CA SER A 62 -9.65 7.21 -1.51
C SER A 62 -9.73 5.86 -2.22
N SER A 63 -8.61 5.34 -2.71
CA SER A 63 -8.49 4.03 -3.36
C SER A 63 -8.43 2.86 -2.37
N GLY A 64 -8.26 3.13 -1.07
CA GLY A 64 -8.09 2.10 -0.04
C GLY A 64 -6.69 1.46 0.02
N SER A 65 -5.73 1.91 -0.80
CA SER A 65 -4.33 1.47 -0.74
C SER A 65 -3.61 2.03 0.49
N LEU A 66 -4.10 3.15 1.03
CA LEU A 66 -3.77 3.63 2.36
C LEU A 66 -5.03 3.66 3.21
N ILE A 67 -4.86 3.43 4.50
CA ILE A 67 -5.92 3.59 5.49
C ILE A 67 -5.49 4.60 6.55
N LYS A 68 -6.47 5.34 7.07
CA LYS A 68 -6.26 6.22 8.22
C LYS A 68 -6.58 5.45 9.49
N LEU A 69 -5.60 5.32 10.36
CA LEU A 69 -5.75 4.68 11.66
C LEU A 69 -6.57 5.55 12.64
N PRO A 70 -7.14 4.98 13.71
CA PRO A 70 -7.92 5.73 14.69
C PRO A 70 -7.14 6.84 15.40
N ASN A 71 -5.83 6.69 15.51
CA ASN A 71 -4.90 7.70 16.07
C ASN A 71 -4.59 8.84 15.07
N GLY A 72 -5.15 8.80 13.86
CA GLY A 72 -4.99 9.82 12.83
C GLY A 72 -3.78 9.63 11.90
N THR A 73 -2.95 8.62 12.11
CA THR A 73 -1.82 8.28 11.24
C THR A 73 -2.27 7.43 10.04
N LEU A 74 -1.35 7.17 9.12
CA LEU A 74 -1.57 6.42 7.89
C LEU A 74 -0.90 5.05 7.96
N ALA A 75 -1.56 4.03 7.43
CA ALA A 75 -0.97 2.71 7.24
C ALA A 75 -1.25 2.19 5.83
N LEU A 76 -0.51 1.17 5.41
CA LEU A 76 -0.81 0.44 4.18
C LEU A 76 -2.14 -0.28 4.33
N GLY A 77 -3.03 -0.06 3.36
CA GLY A 77 -4.30 -0.78 3.29
C GLY A 77 -4.11 -2.21 2.79
N PRO A 78 -5.16 -3.05 2.88
CA PRO A 78 -5.13 -4.39 2.34
C PRO A 78 -4.81 -4.36 0.84
N ALA A 79 -4.02 -5.33 0.38
CA ALA A 79 -3.63 -5.45 -1.02
C ALA A 79 -4.78 -5.86 -1.97
N ASP A 80 -6.01 -5.99 -1.44
CA ASP A 80 -7.19 -6.57 -2.09
C ASP A 80 -7.88 -5.64 -3.12
N HIS A 81 -7.12 -4.73 -3.73
CA HIS A 81 -7.59 -3.97 -4.90
C HIS A 81 -7.04 -4.55 -6.21
N ASP A 82 -6.80 -5.86 -6.23
CA ASP A 82 -6.94 -6.70 -7.42
C ASP A 82 -8.21 -7.55 -7.20
N GLY A 83 -9.37 -6.89 -7.15
CA GLY A 83 -10.69 -7.50 -7.09
C GLY A 83 -11.09 -8.21 -8.39
N ASP A 84 -10.17 -8.99 -8.97
CA ASP A 84 -10.35 -9.82 -10.18
C ASP A 84 -9.68 -11.19 -10.04
N SER A 85 -9.48 -11.72 -8.83
CA SER A 85 -9.19 -13.14 -8.66
C SER A 85 -9.88 -13.72 -7.43
N CYS A 86 -11.20 -13.82 -7.56
CA CYS A 86 -11.96 -14.92 -6.95
C CYS A 86 -11.50 -16.27 -7.56
N ASP A 87 -10.24 -16.67 -7.40
CA ASP A 87 -9.89 -18.07 -7.59
C ASP A 87 -10.02 -18.75 -6.23
N SER A 88 -11.25 -19.20 -5.96
CA SER A 88 -11.48 -20.19 -4.93
C SER A 88 -10.53 -21.34 -5.20
N PHE A 89 -9.48 -21.49 -4.38
CA PHE A 89 -8.80 -22.77 -4.24
C PHE A 89 -9.79 -23.78 -3.66
N LYS A 90 -10.66 -24.30 -4.52
CA LYS A 90 -11.45 -25.48 -4.26
C LYS A 90 -10.46 -26.63 -4.33
N PHE A 91 -9.92 -27.03 -3.18
CA PHE A 91 -9.12 -28.23 -3.07
C PHE A 91 -10.04 -29.41 -3.40
N GLU A 92 -10.04 -29.85 -4.66
CA GLU A 92 -10.74 -31.05 -5.07
C GLU A 92 -9.97 -32.23 -4.44
N TYR A 93 -10.52 -32.74 -3.33
CA TYR A 93 -10.00 -33.90 -2.63
C TYR A 93 -10.20 -35.11 -3.56
N ASN A 94 -9.21 -35.41 -4.38
CA ASN A 94 -9.22 -36.61 -5.21
C ASN A 94 -8.87 -37.81 -4.32
N ASP A 95 -9.90 -38.46 -3.78
CA ASP A 95 -9.81 -39.75 -3.10
C ASP A 95 -9.32 -40.84 -4.07
N SER A 96 -8.02 -40.88 -4.33
CA SER A 96 -7.36 -42.03 -4.94
C SER A 96 -7.07 -43.08 -3.86
N ASN A 97 -8.13 -43.78 -3.47
CA ASN A 97 -8.20 -45.18 -3.07
C ASN A 97 -6.83 -45.89 -2.86
N THR A 98 -6.32 -45.88 -1.63
CA THR A 98 -5.29 -46.85 -1.20
C THR A 98 -6.01 -48.17 -0.88
N LYS A 99 -5.97 -49.12 -1.81
CA LYS A 99 -6.34 -50.51 -1.51
C LYS A 99 -5.14 -51.20 -0.89
N VAL A 100 -5.29 -51.54 0.40
CA VAL A 100 -4.57 -52.59 1.13
C VAL A 100 -4.80 -53.97 0.52
#